data_AF-A0A2G6TDA0-F1
#
_entry.id   AF-A0A2G6TDA0-F1
#
_cell.length_a   1.000
_cell.length_b   1.000
_cell.length_c   1.000
_cell.angle_alpha   90.00
_cell.angle_beta   90.00
_cell.angle_gamma   90.00
#
_symmetry.space_group_name_H-M   'P 1'
#
loop_
_entity.id
_entity.type
_entity.pdbx_description
1 polymer ?
#
loop_
_entity_poly.entity_id
_entity_poly.type
_entity_poly.pdbx_seq_one_letter_code
_entity_poly.pdbx_strand_id
1 'polypeptide(L)'
;METLFILFGVFAIALLIIRLKTKTFETALAGRIAMAAMLVFTAIGHFAFAKGMAMMISFLPSPIIIVYATGIIEIIGAIWLLIPETKVLSGKLLIVFFIMLLPANIYAASHNINLQAADYSGKGISYLWFRIPLQLLFIGWVYFFAIRNQSKIK
;
A
#
# COMPACT_ATOMS: atom_id res chain seq x y z
N MET A 1 -8.92 -3.19 -7.47
CA MET A 1 -8.25 -2.92 -8.78
C MET A 1 -7.80 -1.47 -8.86
N GLU A 2 -8.51 -0.58 -8.15
CA GLU A 2 -8.21 0.84 -8.02
C GLU A 2 -6.74 1.11 -7.66
N THR A 3 -6.16 0.36 -6.72
CA THR A 3 -4.77 0.52 -6.29
C THR A 3 -3.76 0.31 -7.41
N LEU A 4 -4.01 -0.60 -8.36
CA LEU A 4 -3.14 -0.78 -9.53
C LEU A 4 -3.22 0.41 -10.48
N PHE A 5 -4.42 0.90 -10.76
CA PHE A 5 -4.63 2.06 -11.61
C PHE A 5 -3.95 3.30 -11.02
N ILE A 6 -4.06 3.50 -9.71
CA ILE A 6 -3.38 4.59 -9.02
C ILE A 6 -1.87 4.42 -9.11
N LEU A 7 -1.35 3.23 -8.79
CA LEU A 7 0.10 2.99 -8.81
C LEU A 7 0.70 3.24 -10.20
N PHE A 8 0.18 2.59 -11.24
CA PHE A 8 0.72 2.74 -12.59
C PHE A 8 0.39 4.08 -13.23
N GLY A 9 -0.81 4.62 -12.99
CA GLY A 9 -1.22 5.93 -13.50
C GLY A 9 -0.38 7.07 -12.92
N VAL A 10 -0.21 7.10 -11.59
CA VAL A 10 0.64 8.09 -10.93
C VAL A 10 2.10 7.89 -11.33
N PHE A 11 2.58 6.66 -11.49
CA PHE A 11 3.94 6.40 -11.96
C PHE A 11 4.19 7.01 -13.35
N ALA A 12 3.29 6.77 -14.31
CA ALA A 12 3.41 7.29 -15.66
C ALA A 12 3.38 8.84 -15.69
N ILE A 13 2.44 9.44 -14.95
CA ILE A 13 2.31 10.89 -14.84
C ILE A 13 3.54 11.50 -14.17
N ALA A 14 3.98 10.96 -13.04
CA ALA A 14 5.15 11.45 -12.31
C ALA A 14 6.41 11.35 -13.17
N LEU A 15 6.60 10.23 -13.87
CA LEU A 15 7.74 10.05 -14.77
C LEU A 15 7.72 11.05 -15.92
N LEU A 16 6.55 11.30 -16.53
CA LEU A 16 6.39 12.29 -17.59
C LEU A 16 6.72 13.70 -17.09
N ILE A 17 6.17 14.10 -15.92
CA ILE A 17 6.43 15.42 -15.34
C ILE A 17 7.91 15.60 -15.01
N ILE A 18 8.53 14.60 -14.38
CA ILE A 18 9.97 14.61 -14.08
C ILE A 18 10.76 14.78 -15.36
N ARG A 19 10.45 13.98 -16.39
CA ARG A 19 11.14 14.02 -17.68
C ARG A 19 11.01 15.39 -18.36
N LEU A 20 9.84 16.01 -18.31
CA LEU A 20 9.60 17.32 -18.91
C LEU A 20 10.36 18.44 -18.19
N LYS A 21 10.41 18.40 -16.85
CA LYS A 21 11.04 19.44 -16.02
C LYS A 21 12.56 19.32 -15.91
N THR A 22 13.05 18.12 -15.63
CA THR A 22 14.46 17.87 -15.31
C THR A 22 15.27 17.36 -16.50
N LYS A 23 14.58 16.94 -17.58
CA LYS A 23 15.18 16.22 -18.71
C LYS A 23 15.88 14.90 -18.31
N THR A 24 15.71 14.41 -17.09
CA THR A 24 16.24 13.10 -16.66
C THR A 24 15.12 12.06 -16.54
N PHE A 25 15.50 10.78 -16.42
CA PHE A 25 14.58 9.68 -16.17
C PHE A 25 14.73 9.18 -14.73
N GLU A 26 14.24 9.96 -13.75
CA GLU A 26 14.27 9.53 -12.34
C GLU A 26 13.12 8.57 -12.01
N THR A 27 13.21 7.37 -12.55
CA THR A 27 12.24 6.28 -12.31
C THR A 27 12.12 5.94 -10.82
N ALA A 28 13.20 6.11 -10.04
CA ALA A 28 13.22 5.92 -8.60
C ALA A 28 12.29 6.88 -7.85
N LEU A 29 12.31 8.16 -8.21
CA LEU A 29 11.45 9.16 -7.59
C LEU A 29 10.01 8.96 -8.03
N ALA A 30 9.77 8.74 -9.34
CA ALA A 30 8.43 8.44 -9.86
C ALA A 30 7.80 7.22 -9.17
N GLY A 31 8.58 6.14 -8.97
CA GLY A 31 8.13 4.93 -8.27
C GLY A 31 7.75 5.17 -6.81
N ARG A 32 8.51 6.01 -6.09
CA ARG A 32 8.21 6.39 -4.70
C ARG A 32 6.98 7.29 -4.61
N ILE A 33 6.81 8.23 -5.54
CA ILE A 33 5.60 9.08 -5.65
C ILE A 33 4.36 8.22 -5.90
N ALA A 34 4.44 7.27 -6.83
CA ALA A 34 3.34 6.36 -7.13
C ALA A 34 2.92 5.53 -5.91
N MET A 35 3.89 4.96 -5.19
CA MET A 35 3.61 4.19 -3.98
C MET A 35 3.05 5.08 -2.85
N ALA A 36 3.60 6.28 -2.66
CA ALA A 36 3.07 7.23 -1.67
C ALA A 36 1.62 7.62 -1.96
N ALA A 37 1.27 7.90 -3.22
CA ALA A 37 -0.10 8.21 -3.62
C ALA A 37 -1.05 7.02 -3.38
N MET A 38 -0.60 5.80 -3.70
CA MET A 38 -1.38 4.59 -3.44
C MET A 38 -1.61 4.36 -1.94
N LEU A 39 -0.60 4.59 -1.10
CA LEU A 39 -0.71 4.49 0.37
C LEU A 39 -1.67 5.54 0.95
N VAL A 40 -1.65 6.77 0.44
CA VAL A 40 -2.63 7.79 0.87
C VAL A 40 -4.05 7.37 0.47
N PHE A 41 -4.23 6.80 -0.72
CA PHE A 41 -5.53 6.28 -1.15
C PHE A 41 -6.02 5.13 -0.26
N THR A 42 -5.17 4.18 0.11
CA THR A 42 -5.57 3.11 1.05
C THR A 42 -5.81 3.63 2.46
N ALA A 43 -5.05 4.64 2.90
CA ALA A 43 -5.26 5.28 4.19
C ALA A 43 -6.65 5.93 4.27
N ILE A 44 -7.09 6.63 3.21
CA ILE A 44 -8.46 7.16 3.12
C ILE A 44 -9.49 6.03 3.29
N GLY A 45 -9.22 4.87 2.68
CA GLY A 45 -10.04 3.67 2.88
C GLY A 45 -10.22 3.32 4.35
N HIS A 46 -9.15 3.34 5.15
CA HIS A 46 -9.20 2.97 6.58
C HIS A 46 -10.17 3.85 7.38
N PHE A 47 -10.27 5.13 7.03
CA PHE A 47 -11.21 6.05 7.66
C PHE A 47 -12.62 5.93 7.10
N ALA A 48 -12.76 5.74 5.77
CA ALA A 48 -14.06 5.66 5.11
C ALA A 48 -14.81 4.34 5.38
N PHE A 49 -14.07 3.23 5.47
CA PHE A 49 -14.60 1.87 5.56
C PHE A 49 -14.17 1.16 6.84
N ALA A 50 -13.97 1.93 7.91
CA ALA A 50 -13.42 1.45 9.17
C ALA A 50 -14.16 0.24 9.74
N LYS A 51 -15.50 0.26 9.68
CA LYS A 51 -16.36 -0.84 10.16
C LYS A 51 -16.09 -2.15 9.41
N GLY A 52 -16.03 -2.09 8.07
CA GLY A 52 -15.76 -3.27 7.25
C GLY A 52 -14.37 -3.83 7.45
N MET A 53 -13.36 -2.95 7.55
CA MET A 53 -11.99 -3.38 7.84
C MET A 53 -11.81 -3.93 9.26
N ALA A 54 -12.53 -3.40 10.24
CA ALA A 54 -12.49 -3.90 11.60
C ALA A 54 -12.98 -5.36 11.69
N MET A 55 -13.94 -5.76 10.85
CA MET A 55 -14.37 -7.16 10.79
C MET A 55 -13.26 -8.12 10.32
N MET A 56 -12.29 -7.64 9.52
CA MET A 56 -11.16 -8.46 9.07
C MET A 56 -10.24 -8.89 10.21
N ILE A 57 -10.30 -8.16 11.33
CA ILE A 57 -9.45 -8.34 12.50
C ILE A 57 -10.29 -8.40 13.79
N SER A 58 -11.53 -8.89 13.70
CA SER A 58 -12.46 -8.96 14.83
C SER A 58 -11.98 -9.85 15.98
N PHE A 59 -11.00 -10.72 15.73
CA PHE A 59 -10.33 -11.55 16.72
C PHE A 59 -9.30 -10.77 17.58
N LEU A 60 -8.95 -9.54 17.22
CA LEU A 60 -8.06 -8.67 18.00
C LEU A 60 -8.87 -7.70 18.88
N PRO A 61 -8.31 -7.28 20.03
CA PRO A 61 -8.93 -6.26 20.86
C PRO A 61 -8.95 -4.91 20.11
N SER A 62 -10.07 -4.18 20.25
CA SER A 62 -10.23 -2.82 19.73
C SER A 62 -9.94 -2.68 18.22
N PRO A 63 -10.59 -3.48 17.35
CA PRO A 63 -10.26 -3.57 15.92
C PRO A 63 -10.40 -2.23 15.17
N ILE A 64 -11.36 -1.40 15.54
CA ILE A 64 -11.54 -0.06 14.93
C ILE A 64 -10.32 0.84 15.19
N ILE A 65 -9.76 0.81 16.41
CA ILE A 65 -8.58 1.62 16.75
C ILE A 65 -7.38 1.13 15.94
N ILE A 66 -7.23 -0.19 15.80
CA ILE A 66 -6.16 -0.78 14.99
C ILE A 66 -6.28 -0.33 13.53
N VAL A 67 -7.48 -0.33 12.95
CA VAL A 67 -7.72 0.14 11.57
C VAL A 67 -7.32 1.61 11.40
N TYR A 68 -7.68 2.49 12.34
CA TYR A 68 -7.24 3.88 12.26
C TYR A 68 -5.73 4.02 12.42
N ALA A 69 -5.11 3.24 13.31
CA ALA A 69 -3.67 3.23 13.50
C ALA A 69 -2.95 2.78 12.23
N THR A 70 -3.42 1.75 11.54
CA THR A 70 -2.82 1.29 10.27
C THR A 70 -2.99 2.34 9.17
N GLY A 71 -4.12 3.03 9.09
CA GLY A 71 -4.29 4.18 8.18
C GLY A 71 -3.28 5.31 8.44
N ILE A 72 -3.00 5.63 9.70
CA ILE A 72 -1.97 6.62 10.07
C ILE A 72 -0.57 6.13 9.69
N ILE A 73 -0.26 4.85 9.94
CA ILE A 73 1.02 4.23 9.55
C ILE A 73 1.25 4.34 8.04
N GLU A 74 0.21 4.13 7.22
CA GLU A 74 0.31 4.28 5.76
C GLU A 74 0.66 5.72 5.35
N ILE A 75 0.06 6.73 5.99
CA ILE A 75 0.37 8.15 5.73
C ILE A 75 1.82 8.47 6.11
N ILE A 76 2.26 8.03 7.30
CA ILE A 76 3.66 8.22 7.75
C ILE A 76 4.63 7.54 6.77
N GLY A 77 4.31 6.29 6.39
CA GLY A 77 5.08 5.53 5.42
C GLY A 77 5.19 6.25 4.08
N ALA A 78 4.08 6.80 3.57
CA ALA A 78 4.04 7.58 2.34
C ALA A 78 4.96 8.82 2.41
N ILE A 79 4.90 9.59 3.50
CA ILE A 79 5.75 10.77 3.70
C ILE A 79 7.22 10.37 3.75
N TRP A 80 7.58 9.38 4.58
CA TRP A 80 8.97 8.93 4.70
C TRP A 80 9.51 8.29 3.43
N LEU A 81 8.65 7.73 2.57
CA LEU A 81 9.10 7.17 1.29
C LEU A 81 9.63 8.26 0.34
N LEU A 82 9.12 9.49 0.45
CA LEU A 82 9.52 10.61 -0.40
C LEU A 82 10.83 11.26 0.06
N ILE A 83 11.11 11.24 1.35
CA ILE A 83 12.30 11.83 1.97
C ILE A 83 13.54 10.94 1.68
N PRO A 84 14.61 11.46 1.04
CA PRO A 84 15.77 10.67 0.62
C PRO A 84 16.45 9.87 1.75
N GLU A 85 16.50 10.45 2.94
CA GLU A 85 17.17 9.93 4.13
C GLU A 85 16.39 8.78 4.77
N THR A 86 15.06 8.83 4.74
CA THR A 86 14.20 7.83 5.40
C THR A 86 13.59 6.81 4.44
N LYS A 87 13.72 6.98 3.11
CA LYS A 87 13.10 6.10 2.09
C LYS A 87 13.44 4.61 2.25
N VAL A 88 14.65 4.26 2.66
CA VAL A 88 15.04 2.84 2.84
C VAL A 88 14.42 2.25 4.08
N LEU A 89 14.40 3.01 5.19
CA LEU A 89 13.75 2.58 6.43
C LEU A 89 12.24 2.42 6.20
N SER A 90 11.59 3.43 5.59
CA SER A 90 10.18 3.36 5.20
C SER A 90 9.92 2.15 4.31
N GLY A 91 10.76 1.92 3.29
CA GLY A 91 10.61 0.77 2.40
C GLY A 91 10.68 -0.57 3.13
N LYS A 92 11.62 -0.75 4.07
CA LYS A 92 11.72 -1.98 4.88
C LYS A 92 10.48 -2.16 5.77
N LEU A 93 10.05 -1.09 6.44
CA LEU A 93 8.86 -1.13 7.30
C LEU A 93 7.58 -1.42 6.50
N LEU A 94 7.43 -0.84 5.31
CA LEU A 94 6.30 -1.10 4.41
C LEU A 94 6.27 -2.55 3.93
N ILE A 95 7.42 -3.16 3.65
CA ILE A 95 7.47 -4.58 3.28
C ILE A 95 6.97 -5.45 4.44
N VAL A 96 7.44 -5.20 5.66
CA VAL A 96 6.96 -5.91 6.87
C VAL A 96 5.47 -5.68 7.06
N PHE A 97 5.01 -4.44 6.91
CA PHE A 97 3.60 -4.08 7.02
C PHE A 97 2.73 -4.84 6.00
N PHE A 98 3.12 -4.88 4.73
CA PHE A 98 2.38 -5.65 3.72
C PHE A 98 2.31 -7.13 4.07
N ILE A 99 3.40 -7.74 4.54
CA ILE A 99 3.39 -9.13 5.00
C ILE A 99 2.40 -9.33 6.16
N MET A 100 2.39 -8.41 7.12
CA MET A 100 1.47 -8.45 8.27
C MET A 100 -0.01 -8.27 7.90
N LEU A 101 -0.32 -7.65 6.75
CA LEU A 101 -1.70 -7.53 6.27
C LEU A 101 -2.25 -8.82 5.65
N LEU A 102 -1.38 -9.76 5.28
CA LEU A 102 -1.80 -10.99 4.60
C LEU A 102 -2.80 -11.82 5.43
N PRO A 103 -2.58 -12.09 6.73
CA PRO A 103 -3.53 -12.83 7.55
C PRO A 103 -4.91 -12.17 7.61
N ALA A 104 -4.97 -10.84 7.75
CA ALA A 104 -6.23 -10.10 7.75
C ALA A 104 -6.97 -10.22 6.41
N ASN A 105 -6.24 -10.15 5.29
CA ASN A 105 -6.82 -10.35 3.95
C ASN A 105 -7.33 -11.80 3.75
N ILE A 106 -6.61 -12.80 4.25
CA ILE A 106 -7.04 -14.21 4.21
C ILE A 106 -8.31 -14.39 5.04
N TYR A 107 -8.33 -13.84 6.26
CA TYR A 107 -9.50 -13.90 7.14
C TYR A 107 -10.74 -13.26 6.50
N ALA A 108 -10.56 -12.09 5.88
CA ALA A 108 -11.63 -11.42 5.17
C ALA A 108 -12.19 -12.26 4.03
N ALA A 109 -11.32 -12.88 3.23
CA ALA A 109 -11.73 -13.71 2.10
C ALA A 109 -12.36 -15.04 2.54
N SER A 110 -11.90 -15.65 3.65
CA SER A 110 -12.50 -16.89 4.17
C SER A 110 -13.89 -16.68 4.76
N HIS A 111 -14.16 -15.48 5.29
CA HIS A 111 -15.46 -15.11 5.85
C HIS A 111 -16.33 -14.30 4.86
N ASN A 112 -15.92 -14.14 3.60
CA ASN A 112 -16.62 -13.32 2.60
C ASN A 112 -16.92 -11.90 3.10
N ILE A 113 -16.00 -11.25 3.79
CA ILE A 113 -16.22 -9.91 4.35
C ILE A 113 -16.23 -8.86 3.24
N ASN A 114 -17.30 -8.08 3.18
CA ASN A 114 -17.41 -6.89 2.32
C ASN A 114 -16.95 -5.65 3.10
N LEU A 115 -15.84 -5.05 2.66
CA LEU A 115 -15.28 -3.87 3.33
C LEU A 115 -16.14 -2.62 3.20
N GLN A 116 -16.84 -2.46 2.06
CA GLN A 116 -17.61 -1.24 1.78
C GLN A 116 -19.00 -1.30 2.42
N ALA A 117 -19.70 -2.43 2.27
CA ALA A 117 -21.03 -2.63 2.86
C ALA A 117 -20.98 -2.99 4.34
N ALA A 118 -19.81 -3.38 4.85
CA ALA A 118 -19.61 -3.89 6.21
C ALA A 118 -20.51 -5.09 6.55
N ASP A 119 -20.58 -6.06 5.64
CA ASP A 119 -21.34 -7.31 5.79
C ASP A 119 -20.55 -8.54 5.27
N TYR A 120 -21.23 -9.67 5.08
CA TYR A 120 -20.64 -10.93 4.59
C TYR A 120 -20.96 -11.23 3.12
N SER A 121 -21.29 -10.21 2.32
CA SER A 121 -21.54 -10.31 0.87
C SER A 121 -20.27 -10.17 0.01
N GLY A 122 -19.11 -10.21 0.65
CA GLY A 122 -17.81 -9.94 0.05
C GLY A 122 -17.33 -11.07 -0.86
N LYS A 123 -16.15 -10.83 -1.43
CA LYS A 123 -15.51 -11.81 -2.33
C LYS A 123 -14.86 -12.91 -1.49
N GLY A 124 -15.13 -14.17 -1.83
CA GLY A 124 -14.57 -15.32 -1.14
C GLY A 124 -13.10 -15.57 -1.42
N ILE A 125 -12.62 -16.74 -1.01
CA ILE A 125 -11.22 -17.19 -1.08
C ILE A 125 -10.61 -17.06 -2.49
N SER A 126 -11.39 -17.23 -3.55
CA SER A 126 -10.92 -17.06 -4.94
C SER A 126 -10.30 -15.68 -5.19
N TYR A 127 -10.72 -14.65 -4.46
CA TYR A 127 -10.16 -13.31 -4.54
C TYR A 127 -8.68 -13.24 -4.12
N LEU A 128 -8.21 -14.17 -3.28
CA LEU A 128 -6.81 -14.23 -2.86
C LEU A 128 -5.85 -14.48 -4.02
N TRP A 129 -6.28 -15.18 -5.07
CA TRP A 129 -5.48 -15.38 -6.29
C TRP A 129 -5.12 -14.08 -7.00
N PHE A 130 -5.93 -13.04 -6.84
CA PHE A 130 -5.60 -11.70 -7.31
C PHE A 130 -4.84 -10.90 -6.24
N ARG A 131 -5.28 -10.99 -4.98
CA ARG A 131 -4.75 -10.21 -3.86
C ARG A 131 -3.29 -10.52 -3.55
N ILE A 132 -2.90 -11.81 -3.53
CA ILE A 132 -1.55 -12.24 -3.16
C ILE A 132 -0.52 -11.77 -4.20
N PRO A 133 -0.70 -12.02 -5.51
CA PRO A 133 0.22 -11.48 -6.52
C PRO A 133 0.30 -9.96 -6.50
N LEU A 134 -0.82 -9.27 -6.26
CA LEU A 134 -0.84 -7.82 -6.11
C LEU A 134 0.01 -7.35 -4.92
N GLN A 135 -0.09 -8.04 -3.78
CA GLN A 135 0.70 -7.71 -2.60
C GLN A 135 2.20 -7.97 -2.83
N LEU A 136 2.56 -9.05 -3.52
CA LEU A 136 3.94 -9.32 -3.95
C LEU A 136 4.47 -8.24 -4.90
N LEU A 137 3.62 -7.74 -5.81
CA LEU A 137 3.96 -6.61 -6.67
C LEU A 137 4.28 -5.37 -5.84
N PHE A 138 3.48 -5.03 -4.82
CA PHE A 138 3.77 -3.89 -3.95
C PHE A 138 5.09 -4.04 -3.19
N ILE A 139 5.36 -5.24 -2.66
CA ILE A 139 6.64 -5.55 -2.00
C ILE A 139 7.81 -5.37 -2.99
N GLY A 140 7.70 -5.94 -4.19
CA GLY A 140 8.72 -5.81 -5.24
C GLY A 140 8.92 -4.36 -5.70
N TRP A 141 7.84 -3.58 -5.78
CA TRP A 141 7.85 -2.17 -6.14
C TRP A 141 8.62 -1.34 -5.12
N VAL A 142 8.29 -1.49 -3.84
CA VAL A 142 9.00 -0.81 -2.74
C VAL A 142 10.47 -1.21 -2.72
N TYR A 143 10.77 -2.50 -2.84
CA TYR A 143 12.13 -3.00 -2.87
C TYR A 143 12.95 -2.36 -4.01
N PHE A 144 12.41 -2.32 -5.22
CA PHE A 144 13.11 -1.81 -6.39
C PHE A 144 13.33 -0.28 -6.33
N PHE A 145 12.28 0.48 -6.01
CA PHE A 145 12.33 1.95 -6.11
C PHE A 145 12.82 2.66 -4.84
N ALA A 146 12.71 2.05 -3.66
CA ALA A 146 13.12 2.66 -2.40
C ALA A 146 14.40 2.06 -1.81
N ILE A 147 14.60 0.73 -1.93
CA ILE A 147 15.72 0.02 -1.27
C ILE A 147 16.90 -0.20 -2.23
N ARG A 148 16.69 -0.89 -3.36
CA ARG A 148 17.76 -1.27 -4.29
C ARG A 148 18.54 -0.07 -4.80
N ASN A 149 17.84 1.03 -5.11
CA ASN A 149 18.45 2.19 -5.74
C ASN A 149 19.32 3.07 -4.82
N GLN A 150 19.43 2.75 -3.52
CA GLN A 150 20.43 3.38 -2.64
C GLN A 150 21.82 2.75 -2.77
N SER A 151 21.94 1.51 -3.26
CA SER A 151 23.24 0.82 -3.32
C SER A 151 24.23 1.39 -4.35
N LYS A 152 23.81 2.39 -5.14
CA LYS A 152 24.65 3.04 -6.16
C LYS A 152 25.30 4.35 -5.69
N ILE A 153 25.04 4.79 -4.45
CA ILE A 153 25.51 6.08 -3.89
C ILE A 153 26.53 5.85 -2.74
N LYS A 154 27.01 4.61 -2.55
CA LYS A 154 28.11 4.31 -1.63
C LYS A 154 29.35 3.87 -2.38
#